data_AF-A0A1B8BVP8-F1
#
_entry.id   AF-A0A1B8BVP8-F1
#
_cell.length_a   1.000
_cell.length_b   1.000
_cell.length_c   1.000
_cell.angle_alpha   90.00
_cell.angle_beta   90.00
_cell.angle_gamma   90.00
#
_symmetry.space_group_name_H-M   'P 1'
#
loop_
_entity.id
_entity.type
_entity.pdbx_description
1 polymer ?
#
loop_
_entity_poly.entity_id
_entity_poly.type
_entity_poly.pdbx_seq_one_letter_code
_entity_poly.pdbx_strand_id
1 'polypeptide(L)'
;MPPLSHLISLQKPAVRAAAKVGVRWILPSEFGPDPFASKLIEENILLKHKKEIRDLIDELGVSSWVSIAIGSDLAKYKNKAVYTPSFRLSQREILQAVQRATGTTNADWEIATRDYKDVTSEYEENIKKGDGTAPFIIFVTQFVEGLGGDFDNKVDIAELNKLEKLGLRKENLEEVIKVALT
;
A
#
# COMPACT_ATOMS: atom_id res chain seq x y z
N MET A 1 -7.92 3.93 24.26
CA MET A 1 -8.60 4.02 22.95
C MET A 1 -8.94 5.48 22.70
N PRO A 2 -8.53 6.08 21.58
CA PRO A 2 -8.93 7.46 21.26
C PRO A 2 -10.47 7.55 21.15
N PRO A 3 -11.07 8.73 21.38
CA PRO A 3 -12.50 8.92 21.21
C PRO A 3 -12.95 8.52 19.80
N LEU A 4 -14.11 7.89 19.71
CA LEU A 4 -14.64 7.38 18.44
C LEU A 4 -14.82 8.49 17.38
N SER A 5 -15.20 9.68 17.83
CA SER A 5 -15.27 10.90 17.01
C SER A 5 -13.92 11.26 16.38
N HIS A 6 -12.82 11.01 17.08
CA HIS A 6 -11.46 11.27 16.61
C HIS A 6 -11.06 10.31 15.48
N LEU A 7 -11.45 9.04 15.55
CA LEU A 7 -11.18 8.05 14.50
C LEU A 7 -11.89 8.40 13.18
N ILE A 8 -13.10 8.96 13.26
CA ILE A 8 -13.86 9.42 12.10
C ILE A 8 -13.28 10.73 11.56
N SER A 9 -12.89 11.68 12.43
CA SER A 9 -12.35 12.97 12.01
C SER A 9 -11.02 12.85 11.29
N LEU A 10 -10.23 11.79 11.55
CA LEU A 10 -8.97 11.52 10.85
C LEU A 10 -9.17 10.93 9.43
N GLN A 11 -10.25 10.19 9.18
CA GLN A 11 -10.43 9.52 7.89
C GLN A 11 -10.82 10.49 6.77
N LYS A 12 -11.68 11.49 7.03
CA LYS A 12 -12.10 12.43 5.97
C LYS A 12 -10.89 13.19 5.35
N PRO A 13 -9.95 13.77 6.12
CA PRO A 13 -8.74 14.36 5.56
C PRO A 13 -7.87 13.36 4.80
N ALA A 14 -7.70 12.14 5.31
CA ALA A 14 -6.92 11.11 4.65
C ALA A 14 -7.52 10.71 3.30
N VAL A 15 -8.85 10.53 3.22
CA VAL A 15 -9.57 10.24 1.97
C VAL A 15 -9.38 11.37 0.96
N ARG A 16 -9.49 12.63 1.39
CA ARG A 16 -9.27 13.78 0.49
C ARG A 16 -7.82 13.87 -0.01
N ALA A 17 -6.84 13.59 0.85
CA ALA A 17 -5.44 13.55 0.47
C ALA A 17 -5.16 12.41 -0.53
N ALA A 18 -5.71 11.23 -0.27
CA ALA A 18 -5.63 10.07 -1.16
C ALA A 18 -6.22 10.37 -2.54
N ALA A 19 -7.40 11.01 -2.59
CA ALA A 19 -8.02 11.44 -3.84
C ALA A 19 -7.16 12.48 -4.59
N LYS A 20 -6.56 13.44 -3.88
CA LYS A 20 -5.68 14.46 -4.50
C LYS A 20 -4.49 13.84 -5.23
N VAL A 21 -3.96 12.72 -4.74
CA VAL A 21 -2.80 12.04 -5.34
C VAL A 21 -3.18 10.80 -6.15
N GLY A 22 -4.47 10.60 -6.44
CA GLY A 22 -4.92 9.53 -7.34
C GLY A 22 -4.86 8.11 -6.75
N VAL A 23 -4.92 7.95 -5.43
CA VAL A 23 -4.99 6.62 -4.81
C VAL A 23 -6.23 5.88 -5.32
N ARG A 24 -6.03 4.74 -5.99
CA ARG A 24 -7.13 3.99 -6.62
C ARG A 24 -8.04 3.24 -5.64
N TRP A 25 -7.50 2.82 -4.50
CA TRP A 25 -8.21 1.94 -3.56
C TRP A 25 -8.03 2.40 -2.12
N ILE A 26 -9.13 2.47 -1.38
CA ILE A 26 -9.15 2.80 0.05
C ILE A 26 -9.81 1.64 0.82
N LEU A 27 -9.15 1.17 1.86
CA LEU A 27 -9.75 0.25 2.83
C LEU A 27 -10.10 1.07 4.07
N PRO A 28 -11.34 1.62 4.17
CA PRO A 28 -11.73 2.42 5.32
C PRO A 28 -11.79 1.57 6.60
N SER A 29 -11.76 2.24 7.75
CA SER A 29 -11.81 1.59 9.07
C SER A 29 -13.23 1.06 9.37
N GLU A 30 -13.51 -0.16 8.89
CA GLU A 30 -14.81 -0.81 9.03
C GLU A 30 -14.80 -1.84 10.17
N PHE A 31 -14.07 -2.96 10.03
CA PHE A 31 -13.82 -3.99 11.05
C PHE A 31 -15.03 -4.31 11.96
N GLY A 32 -16.22 -4.37 11.37
CA GLY A 32 -17.48 -4.38 12.11
C GLY A 32 -18.61 -4.99 11.29
N PRO A 33 -19.87 -4.59 11.54
CA PRO A 33 -21.03 -5.17 10.88
C PRO A 33 -21.04 -4.89 9.38
N ASP A 34 -21.90 -5.61 8.66
CA ASP A 34 -22.11 -5.47 7.22
C ASP A 34 -22.35 -3.99 6.83
N PRO A 35 -21.52 -3.39 5.95
CA PRO A 35 -21.68 -2.01 5.49
C PRO A 35 -22.95 -1.78 4.66
N PHE A 36 -23.67 -2.84 4.27
CA PHE A 36 -24.92 -2.81 3.51
C PHE A 36 -26.18 -3.01 4.37
N ALA A 37 -26.04 -3.19 5.69
CA ALA A 37 -27.17 -3.35 6.62
C ALA A 37 -27.91 -2.02 6.88
N SER A 38 -28.66 -1.52 5.89
CA SER A 38 -29.29 -0.18 5.88
C SER A 38 -30.08 0.16 7.14
N LYS A 39 -30.94 -0.75 7.62
CA LYS A 39 -31.74 -0.54 8.84
C LYS A 39 -30.86 -0.28 10.07
N LEU A 40 -29.82 -1.08 10.25
CA LEU A 40 -28.89 -0.93 11.37
C LEU A 40 -28.10 0.38 11.26
N ILE A 41 -27.74 0.78 10.04
CA ILE A 41 -27.04 2.05 9.78
C ILE A 41 -27.95 3.24 10.13
N GLU A 42 -29.23 3.19 9.77
CA GLU A 42 -30.21 4.24 10.07
C GLU A 42 -30.43 4.45 11.58
N GLU A 43 -30.27 3.40 12.38
CA GLU A 43 -30.48 3.44 13.83
C GLU A 43 -29.20 3.69 14.64
N ASN A 44 -28.01 3.56 14.02
CA ASN A 44 -26.73 3.62 14.74
C ASN A 44 -25.83 4.76 14.26
N ILE A 45 -25.63 5.77 15.12
CA ILE A 45 -24.84 6.98 14.80
C ILE A 45 -23.39 6.67 14.38
N LEU A 46 -22.76 5.64 14.96
CA LEU A 46 -21.42 5.24 14.57
C LEU A 46 -21.40 4.72 13.13
N LEU A 47 -22.37 3.89 12.76
CA LEU A 47 -22.43 3.31 11.42
C LEU A 47 -22.81 4.35 10.36
N LYS A 48 -23.61 5.37 10.73
CA LYS A 48 -23.83 6.55 9.86
C LYS A 48 -22.52 7.25 9.53
N HIS A 49 -21.70 7.53 10.54
CA HIS A 49 -20.41 8.18 10.32
C HIS A 49 -19.44 7.32 9.48
N LYS A 50 -19.49 5.99 9.60
CA LYS A 50 -18.73 5.10 8.69
C LYS A 50 -19.24 5.18 7.25
N LYS A 51 -20.57 5.19 7.07
CA LYS A 51 -21.19 5.41 5.76
C LYS A 51 -20.76 6.74 5.15
N GLU A 52 -20.71 7.82 5.92
CA GLU A 52 -20.23 9.12 5.42
C GLU A 52 -18.80 9.07 4.86
N ILE A 53 -17.93 8.19 5.38
CA ILE A 53 -16.59 8.00 4.80
C ILE A 53 -16.70 7.33 3.42
N ARG A 54 -17.54 6.30 3.28
CA ARG A 54 -17.77 5.62 2.00
C ARG A 54 -18.41 6.56 0.99
N ASP A 55 -19.42 7.30 1.41
CA ASP A 55 -20.10 8.32 0.59
C ASP A 55 -19.11 9.38 0.11
N LEU A 56 -18.18 9.82 0.97
CA LEU A 56 -17.14 10.77 0.57
C LEU A 56 -16.17 10.17 -0.47
N ILE A 57 -15.81 8.89 -0.33
CA ILE A 57 -14.97 8.20 -1.32
C ILE A 57 -15.69 8.16 -2.68
N ASP A 58 -16.97 7.77 -2.67
CA ASP A 58 -17.80 7.68 -3.87
C ASP A 58 -18.02 9.08 -4.51
N GLU A 59 -18.28 10.11 -3.70
CA GLU A 59 -18.47 11.51 -4.15
C GLU A 59 -17.22 12.07 -4.83
N LEU A 60 -16.02 11.78 -4.31
CA LEU A 60 -14.77 12.26 -4.90
C LEU A 60 -14.48 11.58 -6.25
N GLY A 61 -15.00 10.38 -6.50
CA GLY A 61 -14.91 9.70 -7.79
C GLY A 61 -13.50 9.27 -8.21
N VAL A 62 -12.50 9.37 -7.32
CA VAL A 62 -11.11 9.00 -7.61
C VAL A 62 -10.79 7.57 -7.20
N SER A 63 -11.33 7.12 -6.06
CA SER A 63 -10.98 5.84 -5.44
C SER A 63 -12.18 4.91 -5.40
N SER A 64 -11.92 3.60 -5.49
CA SER A 64 -12.85 2.54 -5.07
C SER A 64 -12.56 2.15 -3.61
N TRP A 65 -13.52 1.52 -2.92
CA TRP A 65 -13.33 1.08 -1.54
C TRP A 65 -13.61 -0.40 -1.31
N VAL A 66 -12.91 -1.00 -0.33
CA VAL A 66 -13.16 -2.36 0.16
C VAL A 66 -13.37 -2.34 1.67
N SER A 67 -14.54 -2.77 2.12
CA SER A 67 -14.85 -2.90 3.55
C SER A 67 -14.41 -4.26 4.09
N ILE A 68 -13.62 -4.25 5.16
CA ILE A 68 -13.33 -5.46 5.94
C ILE A 68 -14.42 -5.61 7.01
N ALA A 69 -15.45 -6.39 6.71
CA ALA A 69 -16.50 -6.75 7.67
C ALA A 69 -16.11 -8.02 8.46
N ILE A 70 -16.55 -8.12 9.72
CA ILE A 70 -16.40 -9.35 10.50
C ILE A 70 -17.39 -10.40 9.98
N GLY A 71 -16.96 -11.66 9.86
CA GLY A 71 -17.83 -12.74 9.38
C GLY A 71 -17.07 -14.03 9.04
N SER A 72 -17.83 -15.07 8.68
CA SER A 72 -17.29 -16.38 8.27
C SER A 72 -16.37 -16.28 7.05
N ASP A 73 -16.63 -15.32 6.17
CA ASP A 73 -15.83 -15.08 4.98
C ASP A 73 -14.38 -14.71 5.30
N LEU A 74 -14.11 -13.99 6.39
CA LEU A 74 -12.74 -13.65 6.78
C LEU A 74 -11.95 -14.90 7.18
N ALA A 75 -12.62 -15.98 7.60
CA ALA A 75 -11.96 -17.23 7.99
C ALA A 75 -11.19 -17.89 6.84
N LYS A 76 -11.56 -17.62 5.56
CA LYS A 76 -10.79 -18.12 4.39
C LYS A 76 -9.37 -17.54 4.33
N TYR A 77 -9.14 -16.40 4.97
CA TYR A 77 -7.87 -15.71 5.09
C TYR A 77 -7.18 -15.93 6.44
N LYS A 78 -7.69 -16.82 7.30
CA LYS A 78 -7.10 -17.09 8.63
C LYS A 78 -5.63 -17.50 8.48
N ASN A 79 -4.76 -16.78 9.20
CA ASN A 79 -3.30 -16.97 9.22
C ASN A 79 -2.64 -16.87 7.82
N LYS A 80 -3.22 -16.08 6.90
CA LYS A 80 -2.69 -15.82 5.57
C LYS A 80 -2.59 -14.31 5.34
N ALA A 81 -1.64 -13.90 4.50
CA ALA A 81 -1.62 -12.56 3.93
C ALA A 81 -2.50 -12.51 2.67
N VAL A 82 -3.01 -11.31 2.35
CA VAL A 82 -3.61 -11.01 1.05
C VAL A 82 -2.60 -10.23 0.25
N TYR A 83 -2.25 -10.75 -0.92
CA TYR A 83 -1.30 -10.12 -1.83
C TYR A 83 -2.06 -9.44 -2.97
N THR A 84 -1.51 -8.33 -3.47
CA THR A 84 -2.08 -7.60 -4.61
C THR A 84 -1.08 -7.58 -5.76
N PRO A 85 -1.55 -7.59 -7.03
CA PRO A 85 -0.66 -7.44 -8.17
C PRO A 85 0.05 -6.08 -8.10
N SER A 86 1.37 -6.10 -8.14
CA SER A 86 2.19 -4.88 -8.18
C SER A 86 3.52 -5.19 -8.88
N PHE A 87 4.50 -4.31 -8.68
CA PHE A 87 5.84 -4.46 -9.21
C PHE A 87 6.60 -5.61 -8.57
N ARG A 88 7.30 -6.38 -9.40
CA ARG A 88 8.39 -7.28 -8.99
C ARG A 88 9.62 -6.85 -9.76
N LEU A 89 10.52 -6.14 -9.08
CA LEU A 89 11.64 -5.43 -9.71
C LEU A 89 12.89 -5.52 -8.85
N SER A 90 14.03 -5.51 -9.49
CA SER A 90 15.34 -5.28 -8.89
C SER A 90 15.66 -3.78 -8.82
N GLN A 91 16.61 -3.40 -7.95
CA GLN A 91 17.14 -2.03 -7.91
C GLN A 91 17.69 -1.57 -9.27
N ARG A 92 18.26 -2.50 -10.05
CA ARG A 92 18.78 -2.21 -11.39
C ARG A 92 17.66 -1.90 -12.39
N GLU A 93 16.57 -2.64 -12.37
CA GLU A 93 15.42 -2.37 -13.25
C GLU A 93 14.76 -1.03 -12.92
N ILE A 94 14.69 -0.67 -11.63
CA ILE A 94 14.21 0.64 -11.19
C ILE A 94 15.11 1.76 -11.74
N LEU A 95 16.43 1.66 -11.55
CA LEU A 95 17.38 2.66 -12.09
C LEU A 95 17.27 2.78 -13.61
N GLN A 96 17.20 1.65 -14.32
CA GLN A 96 17.08 1.66 -15.78
C GLN A 96 15.77 2.31 -16.24
N ALA A 97 14.66 2.11 -15.52
CA ALA A 97 13.40 2.77 -15.85
C ALA A 97 13.48 4.28 -15.63
N VAL A 98 14.10 4.73 -14.54
CA VAL A 98 14.36 6.17 -14.30
C VAL A 98 15.23 6.76 -15.39
N GLN A 99 16.30 6.07 -15.77
CA GLN A 99 17.20 6.48 -16.86
C GLN A 99 16.45 6.63 -18.18
N ARG A 100 15.63 5.64 -18.57
CA ARG A 100 14.79 5.72 -19.77
C ARG A 100 13.78 6.86 -19.71
N ALA A 101 13.13 7.07 -18.56
CA ALA A 101 12.14 8.14 -18.39
C ALA A 101 12.77 9.54 -18.44
N THR A 102 14.04 9.67 -18.05
CA THR A 102 14.77 10.95 -17.97
C THR A 102 15.75 11.18 -19.13
N GLY A 103 15.95 10.19 -20.01
CA GLY A 103 16.94 10.25 -21.08
C GLY A 103 18.39 10.22 -20.58
N THR A 104 18.64 9.73 -19.36
CA THR A 104 19.98 9.64 -18.77
C THR A 104 20.56 8.23 -18.91
N THR A 105 21.85 8.09 -18.62
CA THR A 105 22.61 6.84 -18.69
C THR A 105 23.41 6.64 -17.39
N ASN A 106 24.12 5.53 -17.24
CA ASN A 106 25.00 5.33 -16.07
C ASN A 106 26.09 6.42 -15.95
N ALA A 107 26.48 7.08 -17.04
CA ALA A 107 27.48 8.14 -16.99
C ALA A 107 26.99 9.41 -16.27
N ASP A 108 25.66 9.56 -16.16
CA ASP A 108 25.02 10.72 -15.55
C ASP A 108 24.72 10.52 -14.04
N TRP A 109 25.07 9.37 -13.47
CA TRP A 109 24.72 8.98 -12.10
C TRP A 109 25.94 8.49 -11.31
N GLU A 110 26.01 8.88 -10.05
CA GLU A 110 26.90 8.24 -9.08
C GLU A 110 26.24 6.95 -8.58
N ILE A 111 26.79 5.80 -8.97
CA ILE A 111 26.21 4.48 -8.63
C ILE A 111 27.15 3.77 -7.65
N ALA A 112 26.73 3.66 -6.39
CA ALA A 112 27.41 2.88 -5.38
C ALA A 112 26.80 1.47 -5.26
N THR A 113 27.66 0.46 -5.07
CA THR A 113 27.24 -0.89 -4.71
C THR A 113 27.73 -1.18 -3.29
N ARG A 114 26.85 -1.72 -2.45
CA ARG A 114 27.16 -2.06 -1.06
C ARG A 114 26.84 -3.52 -0.78
N ASP A 115 27.65 -4.15 0.07
CA ASP A 115 27.34 -5.49 0.56
C ASP A 115 26.19 -5.43 1.57
N TYR A 116 25.31 -6.44 1.51
CA TYR A 116 24.17 -6.54 2.41
C TYR A 116 24.59 -6.54 3.89
N LYS A 117 25.67 -7.26 4.24
CA LYS A 117 26.13 -7.39 5.62
C LYS A 117 26.59 -6.05 6.18
N ASP A 118 27.29 -5.26 5.37
CA ASP A 118 27.74 -3.92 5.77
C ASP A 118 26.53 -3.02 6.08
N VAL A 119 25.54 -3.00 5.19
CA VAL A 119 24.32 -2.20 5.36
C VAL A 119 23.56 -2.63 6.62
N THR A 120 23.40 -3.93 6.85
CA THR A 120 22.69 -4.42 8.05
C THR A 120 23.45 -4.18 9.35
N SER A 121 24.79 -4.21 9.33
CA SER A 121 25.59 -3.97 10.53
C SER A 121 25.53 -2.49 10.94
N GLU A 122 25.67 -1.59 9.97
CA GLU A 122 25.51 -0.14 10.17
C GLU A 122 24.11 0.20 10.71
N TYR A 123 23.08 -0.41 10.13
CA TYR A 123 21.69 -0.31 10.57
C TYR A 123 21.50 -0.67 12.06
N GLU A 124 21.95 -1.86 12.47
CA GLU A 124 21.81 -2.33 13.86
C GLU A 124 22.55 -1.42 14.84
N GLU A 125 23.73 -0.92 14.45
CA GLU A 125 24.49 0.02 15.26
C GLU A 125 23.78 1.37 15.40
N ASN A 126 23.23 1.91 14.32
CA ASN A 126 22.57 3.20 14.34
C ASN A 126 21.25 3.16 15.13
N ILE A 127 20.51 2.04 15.09
CA ILE A 127 19.37 1.82 15.98
C ILE A 127 19.80 1.86 17.45
N LYS A 128 20.90 1.17 17.81
CA LYS A 128 21.40 1.17 19.19
C LYS A 128 21.81 2.56 19.66
N LYS A 129 22.21 3.43 18.73
CA LYS A 129 22.55 4.85 18.99
C LYS A 129 21.32 5.77 19.04
N GLY A 130 20.11 5.25 18.82
CA GLY A 130 18.86 6.01 18.87
C GLY A 130 18.53 6.77 17.59
N ASP A 131 19.13 6.39 16.45
CA ASP A 131 18.76 6.97 15.16
C ASP A 131 17.36 6.50 14.75
N GLY A 132 16.40 7.44 14.78
CA GLY A 132 15.00 7.18 14.40
C GLY A 132 14.78 6.89 12.92
N THR A 133 15.78 7.12 12.07
CA THR A 133 15.72 6.83 10.63
C THR A 133 16.29 5.47 10.26
N ALA A 134 17.21 4.94 11.08
CA ALA A 134 17.83 3.64 10.85
C ALA A 134 16.81 2.50 10.61
N PRO A 135 15.68 2.38 11.36
CA PRO A 135 14.62 1.41 11.07
C PRO A 135 14.14 1.34 9.60
N PHE A 136 14.20 2.43 8.85
CA PHE A 136 13.76 2.46 7.45
C PHE A 136 14.73 1.80 6.47
N ILE A 137 15.96 1.46 6.89
CA ILE A 137 16.91 0.69 6.05
C ILE A 137 16.39 -0.72 5.74
N ILE A 138 15.34 -1.19 6.42
CA ILE A 138 14.61 -2.43 6.08
C ILE A 138 14.20 -2.49 4.59
N PHE A 139 14.05 -1.36 3.89
CA PHE A 139 13.79 -1.36 2.45
C PHE A 139 14.91 -2.03 1.62
N VAL A 140 16.15 -2.00 2.08
CA VAL A 140 17.27 -2.69 1.42
C VAL A 140 17.10 -4.20 1.50
N THR A 141 16.58 -4.72 2.62
CA THR A 141 16.39 -6.16 2.81
C THR A 141 15.37 -6.75 1.83
N GLN A 142 14.45 -5.92 1.30
CA GLN A 142 13.46 -6.35 0.31
C GLN A 142 14.08 -6.73 -1.05
N PHE A 143 15.33 -6.33 -1.32
CA PHE A 143 16.04 -6.69 -2.56
C PHE A 143 16.97 -7.90 -2.41
N VAL A 144 16.92 -8.60 -1.29
CA VAL A 144 17.76 -9.77 -1.02
C VAL A 144 16.91 -11.03 -1.03
N GLU A 145 17.37 -12.03 -1.77
CA GLU A 145 16.70 -13.32 -1.90
C GLU A 145 16.45 -13.95 -0.52
N GLY A 146 15.23 -14.46 -0.31
CA GLY A 146 14.83 -15.12 0.94
C GLY A 146 14.39 -14.19 2.06
N LEU A 147 14.57 -12.86 1.95
CA LEU A 147 14.22 -11.90 3.01
C LEU A 147 12.81 -11.27 2.86
N GLY A 148 12.00 -11.82 1.96
CA GLY A 148 10.56 -11.57 1.92
C GLY A 148 10.08 -10.50 0.93
N GLY A 149 10.99 -9.87 0.18
CA GLY A 149 10.59 -8.94 -0.89
C GLY A 149 10.09 -9.62 -2.17
N ASP A 150 10.42 -10.90 -2.38
CA ASP A 150 9.81 -11.73 -3.42
C ASP A 150 8.80 -12.71 -2.78
N PHE A 151 7.53 -12.53 -3.13
CA PHE A 151 6.42 -13.35 -2.64
C PHE A 151 5.63 -14.00 -3.78
N ASP A 152 6.15 -14.00 -5.02
CA ASP A 152 5.48 -14.61 -6.18
C ASP A 152 5.25 -16.11 -6.01
N ASN A 153 6.03 -16.79 -5.16
CA ASN A 153 5.82 -18.20 -4.82
C ASN A 153 4.74 -18.45 -3.75
N LYS A 154 4.21 -17.39 -3.11
CA LYS A 154 3.18 -17.46 -2.07
C LYS A 154 1.79 -17.07 -2.58
N VAL A 155 1.70 -16.57 -3.81
CA VAL A 155 0.47 -16.04 -4.39
C VAL A 155 -0.20 -17.07 -5.29
N ASP A 156 -1.52 -17.12 -5.22
CA ASP A 156 -2.34 -17.82 -6.19
C ASP A 156 -2.54 -16.89 -7.41
N ILE A 157 -1.98 -17.27 -8.55
CA ILE A 157 -2.06 -16.51 -9.80
C ILE A 157 -3.53 -16.31 -10.23
N ALA A 158 -4.41 -17.27 -9.99
CA ALA A 158 -5.82 -17.14 -10.34
C ALA A 158 -6.50 -16.07 -9.48
N GLU A 159 -6.16 -15.98 -8.19
CA GLU A 159 -6.67 -14.92 -7.31
C GLU A 159 -6.10 -13.54 -7.67
N LEU A 160 -4.81 -13.46 -8.00
CA LEU A 160 -4.21 -12.21 -8.49
C LEU A 160 -4.91 -11.72 -9.78
N ASN A 161 -5.15 -12.61 -10.74
CA ASN A 161 -5.87 -12.28 -11.97
C ASN A 161 -7.31 -11.79 -11.72
N LYS A 162 -7.96 -12.24 -10.65
CA LYS A 162 -9.28 -11.70 -10.25
C LYS A 162 -9.14 -10.26 -9.75
N LEU A 163 -8.10 -9.97 -8.96
CA LEU A 163 -7.82 -8.60 -8.50
C LEU A 163 -7.46 -7.67 -9.67
N GLU A 164 -6.71 -8.15 -10.67
CA GLU A 164 -6.43 -7.37 -11.88
C GLU A 164 -7.71 -6.96 -12.63
N LYS A 165 -8.69 -7.86 -12.73
CA LYS A 165 -10.01 -7.57 -13.34
C LYS A 165 -10.81 -6.52 -12.56
N LEU A 166 -10.52 -6.36 -11.27
CA LEU A 166 -11.10 -5.30 -10.46
C LEU A 166 -10.36 -3.96 -10.64
N GLY A 167 -9.22 -3.93 -11.33
CA GLY A 167 -8.42 -2.72 -11.54
C GLY A 167 -7.19 -2.62 -10.64
N LEU A 168 -6.90 -3.63 -9.82
CA LEU A 168 -5.62 -3.81 -9.13
C LEU A 168 -4.63 -4.51 -10.06
N ARG A 169 -4.34 -3.89 -11.21
CA ARG A 169 -3.45 -4.44 -12.24
C ARG A 169 -1.99 -4.16 -11.94
N LYS A 170 -1.09 -4.98 -12.51
CA LYS A 170 0.32 -4.60 -12.62
C LYS A 170 0.45 -3.24 -13.31
N GLU A 171 1.33 -2.43 -12.77
CA GLU A 171 1.56 -1.06 -13.23
C GLU A 171 2.75 -1.01 -14.20
N ASN A 172 2.81 0.05 -15.01
CA ASN A 172 3.99 0.34 -15.82
C ASN A 172 4.87 1.32 -15.05
N LEU A 173 6.08 0.89 -14.69
CA LEU A 173 6.98 1.68 -13.86
C LEU A 173 7.40 2.99 -14.53
N GLU A 174 7.60 2.99 -15.86
CA GLU A 174 8.00 4.19 -16.59
C GLU A 174 6.87 5.21 -16.65
N GLU A 175 5.62 4.77 -16.80
CA GLU A 175 4.45 5.66 -16.72
C GLU A 175 4.33 6.28 -15.33
N VAL A 176 4.49 5.47 -14.28
CA VAL A 176 4.48 5.97 -12.89
C VAL A 176 5.60 6.99 -12.65
N ILE A 177 6.82 6.71 -13.12
CA ILE A 177 7.94 7.65 -13.00
C ILE A 177 7.65 8.95 -13.75
N LYS A 178 7.13 8.88 -14.99
CA LYS A 178 6.79 10.08 -15.77
C LYS A 178 5.76 10.95 -15.06
N VAL A 179 4.74 10.35 -14.45
CA VAL A 179 3.75 11.09 -13.63
C VAL A 179 4.41 11.73 -12.39
N ALA A 180 5.39 11.06 -11.77
CA ALA A 180 6.09 11.61 -10.61
C ALA A 180 7.06 12.75 -10.94
N LEU A 181 7.49 12.87 -12.20
CA LEU A 181 8.41 13.91 -12.67
C LEU A 181 7.71 15.20 -13.13
N THR A 182 6.38 15.20 -13.22
CA THR A 182 5.56 16.38 -13.58
C THR A 182 4.96 17.05 -12.37
#